data_AF-A0A0D2JL70-F1
#
_entry.id   AF-A0A0D2JL70-F1
#
_cell.length_a   1.000
_cell.length_b   1.000
_cell.length_c   1.000
_cell.angle_alpha   90.00
_cell.angle_beta   90.00
_cell.angle_gamma   90.00
#
_symmetry.space_group_name_H-M   'P 1'
#
loop_
_entity.id
_entity.type
_entity.pdbx_description
1 polymer ?
#
loop_
_entity_poly.entity_id
_entity_poly.type
_entity_poly.pdbx_seq_one_letter_code
_entity_poly.pdbx_strand_id
1 'polypeptide(L)'
;MAFAAHLCAAAAAPPSGLAVAEEVAAALREGRPVVALESTIISHGMPYPQNLETALEVLDIPRTLEFLETQGVTVAAYGTDELPAFFTRRSGCRAPARVDTPRDAAAMVKASLDLRLGGGMVLAVPIPAECEAEGELVEGAIAAALAEVEGRGVRGAEVTPFLLERIRTTTGGRSLAANIALVKNNAAVGAAVAAELAVMEGGAPATAAAGASVGSGQR
;
A
#
# COMPACT_ATOMS: atom_id res chain seq x y z
N MET A 1 1.16 -4.95 -2.71
CA MET A 1 1.07 -3.88 -1.69
C MET A 1 0.56 -4.49 -0.40
N ALA A 2 1.40 -4.66 0.61
CA ALA A 2 1.00 -5.18 1.92
C ALA A 2 1.19 -4.09 2.97
N PHE A 3 0.11 -3.67 3.62
CA PHE A 3 0.16 -2.74 4.75
C PHE A 3 0.44 -3.52 6.03
N ALA A 4 1.67 -3.46 6.53
CA ALA A 4 1.97 -3.94 7.88
C ALA A 4 1.49 -2.89 8.90
N ALA A 5 0.22 -2.94 9.28
CA ALA A 5 -0.26 -2.26 10.49
C ALA A 5 0.24 -3.05 11.71
N HIS A 6 1.45 -2.75 12.17
CA HIS A 6 1.93 -3.19 13.48
C HIS A 6 1.76 -2.03 14.45
N LEU A 7 0.70 -2.07 15.28
CA LEU A 7 0.72 -1.32 16.54
C LEU A 7 1.53 -2.16 17.54
N CYS A 8 2.68 -1.63 17.93
CA CYS A 8 3.54 -2.23 18.94
C CYS A 8 2.88 -2.04 20.31
N ALA A 9 2.23 -3.09 20.82
CA ALA A 9 1.79 -3.13 22.20
C ALA A 9 3.02 -3.13 23.13
N ALA A 10 3.20 -2.05 23.88
CA ALA A 10 4.04 -1.89 25.07
C ALA A 10 5.45 -2.53 25.06
N ALA A 11 6.45 -1.67 24.81
CA ALA A 11 7.76 -1.64 25.48
C ALA A 11 8.67 -2.88 25.39
N ALA A 12 9.19 -3.16 24.20
CA ALA A 12 10.56 -3.65 24.07
C ALA A 12 11.43 -2.51 23.52
N ALA A 13 12.62 -2.28 24.10
CA ALA A 13 13.57 -1.34 23.53
C ALA A 13 13.86 -1.74 22.07
N PRO A 14 13.92 -0.78 21.12
CA PRO A 14 14.19 -1.11 19.73
C PRO A 14 15.50 -1.90 19.62
N PRO A 15 15.58 -2.93 18.77
CA PRO A 15 16.78 -3.73 18.61
C PRO A 15 17.97 -2.85 18.23
N SER A 16 19.17 -3.23 18.67
CA SER A 16 20.42 -2.51 18.37
C SER A 16 20.57 -2.33 16.85
N GLY A 17 20.55 -1.08 16.40
CA GLY A 17 20.60 -0.71 14.97
C GLY A 17 19.32 -0.09 14.41
N LEU A 18 18.20 -0.11 15.16
CA LEU A 18 16.97 0.59 14.78
C LEU A 18 16.89 1.95 15.48
N ALA A 19 16.99 3.04 14.69
CA ALA A 19 16.74 4.39 15.17
C ALA A 19 15.27 4.77 14.94
N VAL A 20 14.57 5.12 16.01
CA VAL A 20 13.18 5.62 15.96
C VAL A 20 13.23 7.13 16.25
N ALA A 21 12.61 7.93 15.39
CA ALA A 21 12.50 9.37 15.61
C ALA A 21 11.70 9.67 16.89
N GLU A 22 12.10 10.69 17.66
CA GLU A 22 11.46 11.00 18.95
C GLU A 22 9.96 11.28 18.81
N GLU A 23 9.53 11.90 17.72
CA GLU A 23 8.10 12.13 17.44
C GLU A 23 7.31 10.81 17.36
N VAL A 24 7.87 9.80 16.70
CA VAL A 24 7.24 8.47 16.57
C VAL A 24 7.29 7.74 17.91
N ALA A 25 8.42 7.81 18.62
CA ALA A 25 8.56 7.20 19.95
C ALA A 25 7.57 7.81 20.96
N ALA A 26 7.39 9.13 20.94
CA ALA A 26 6.41 9.84 21.76
C ALA A 26 4.98 9.42 21.41
N ALA A 27 4.64 9.38 20.12
CA ALA A 27 3.32 8.92 19.67
C ALA A 27 3.01 7.50 20.18
N LEU A 28 3.96 6.57 20.06
CA LEU A 28 3.80 5.20 20.56
C LEU A 28 3.66 5.14 22.09
N ARG A 29 4.43 5.93 22.85
CA ARG A 29 4.28 6.01 24.32
C ARG A 29 2.93 6.57 24.75
N GLU A 30 2.38 7.49 23.98
CA GLU A 30 1.08 8.14 24.24
C GLU A 30 -0.12 7.31 23.73
N GLY A 31 0.12 6.15 23.10
CA GLY A 31 -0.93 5.35 22.49
C GLY A 31 -1.59 6.02 21.28
N ARG A 32 -0.89 6.97 20.64
CA ARG A 32 -1.37 7.65 19.43
C ARG A 32 -1.13 6.76 18.22
N PRO A 33 -2.07 6.72 17.25
CA PRO A 33 -1.94 5.87 16.07
C PRO A 33 -0.77 6.32 15.18
N VAL A 34 0.00 5.33 14.69
CA VAL A 34 1.14 5.54 13.78
C VAL A 34 0.93 4.67 12.55
N VAL A 35 1.23 5.21 11.37
CA VAL A 35 1.23 4.48 10.09
C VAL A 35 2.64 4.47 9.54
N ALA A 36 3.18 3.28 9.29
CA ALA A 36 4.45 3.12 8.60
C ALA A 36 4.25 3.26 7.08
N LEU A 37 5.16 3.99 6.43
CA LEU A 37 5.21 4.10 4.97
C LEU A 37 6.54 3.52 4.48
N GLU A 38 6.47 2.78 3.37
CA GLU A 38 7.63 2.15 2.74
C GLU A 38 8.35 3.16 1.84
N SER A 39 9.69 3.23 1.94
CA SER A 39 10.49 4.30 1.31
C SER A 39 10.94 3.98 -0.12
N THR A 40 10.98 2.71 -0.51
CA THR A 40 11.36 2.26 -1.86
C THR A 40 10.36 2.77 -2.90
N ILE A 41 9.07 2.81 -2.56
CA ILE A 41 8.02 3.44 -3.37
C ILE A 41 8.25 4.95 -3.55
N ILE A 42 8.79 5.64 -2.55
CA ILE A 42 8.99 7.10 -2.55
C ILE A 42 10.31 7.50 -3.25
N SER A 43 11.36 6.70 -3.10
CA SER A 43 12.73 7.15 -3.34
C SER A 43 13.30 6.71 -4.69
N HIS A 44 13.13 5.46 -5.10
CA HIS A 44 13.84 4.94 -6.28
C HIS A 44 13.05 3.97 -7.16
N GLY A 45 11.88 3.47 -6.71
CA GLY A 45 11.42 2.19 -7.23
C GLY A 45 12.43 1.09 -6.89
N MET A 46 12.02 -0.17 -6.90
CA MET A 46 12.97 -1.26 -6.63
C MET A 46 14.11 -1.23 -7.69
N PRO A 47 15.35 -1.64 -7.36
CA PRO A 47 16.42 -1.81 -8.34
C PRO A 47 16.13 -3.01 -9.26
N TYR A 48 16.71 -2.98 -10.46
CA TYR A 48 16.66 -4.11 -11.40
C TYR A 48 17.59 -5.25 -10.94
N PRO A 49 17.22 -6.55 -11.10
CA PRO A 49 16.00 -7.11 -11.69
C PRO A 49 14.82 -7.26 -10.72
N GLN A 50 15.04 -7.02 -9.42
CA GLN A 50 14.02 -7.30 -8.40
C GLN A 50 12.73 -6.51 -8.63
N ASN A 51 12.81 -5.29 -9.17
CA ASN A 51 11.63 -4.49 -9.51
C ASN A 51 10.71 -5.10 -10.55
N LEU A 52 11.26 -5.85 -11.51
CA LEU A 52 10.51 -6.47 -12.59
C LEU A 52 9.95 -7.80 -12.18
N GLU A 53 10.75 -8.63 -11.50
CA GLU A 53 10.25 -9.89 -10.96
C GLU A 53 9.14 -9.61 -9.95
N THR A 54 9.34 -8.66 -9.03
CA THR A 54 8.29 -8.27 -8.09
C THR A 54 7.11 -7.57 -8.78
N ALA A 55 7.32 -6.73 -9.81
CA ALA A 55 6.20 -6.14 -10.54
C ALA A 55 5.40 -7.18 -11.33
N LEU A 56 6.05 -8.11 -12.03
CA LEU A 56 5.41 -9.18 -12.80
C LEU A 56 4.74 -10.23 -11.89
N GLU A 57 5.35 -10.57 -10.76
CA GLU A 57 4.77 -11.49 -9.76
C GLU A 57 3.56 -10.85 -9.07
N VAL A 58 3.60 -9.54 -8.78
CA VAL A 58 2.44 -8.80 -8.24
C VAL A 58 1.31 -8.64 -9.26
N LEU A 59 1.60 -8.76 -10.56
CA LEU A 59 0.59 -8.69 -11.64
C LEU A 59 -0.15 -10.02 -11.85
N ASP A 60 0.40 -11.17 -11.42
CA ASP A 60 -0.36 -12.43 -11.37
C ASP A 60 -1.15 -12.49 -10.05
N ILE A 61 -2.28 -11.77 -10.04
CA ILE A 61 -3.15 -11.66 -8.88
C ILE A 61 -3.69 -13.03 -8.41
N PRO A 62 -4.17 -13.94 -9.28
CA PRO A 62 -4.58 -15.28 -8.86
C PRO A 62 -3.48 -16.03 -8.12
N ARG A 63 -2.28 -16.09 -8.69
CA ARG A 63 -1.15 -16.80 -8.08
C ARG A 63 -0.67 -16.14 -6.78
N THR A 64 -0.72 -14.82 -6.72
CA THR A 64 -0.42 -14.07 -5.50
C THR A 64 -1.41 -14.42 -4.39
N LEU A 65 -2.71 -14.50 -4.70
CA LEU A 65 -3.73 -14.88 -3.73
C LEU A 65 -3.52 -16.31 -3.21
N GLU A 66 -3.22 -17.28 -4.08
CA GLU A 66 -2.90 -18.66 -3.67
C GLU A 66 -1.68 -18.71 -2.74
N PHE A 67 -0.64 -17.94 -3.04
CA PHE A 67 0.55 -17.85 -2.21
C PHE A 67 0.24 -17.25 -0.83
N LEU A 68 -0.49 -16.12 -0.80
CA LEU A 68 -0.87 -15.45 0.44
C LEU A 68 -1.76 -16.32 1.33
N GLU A 69 -2.70 -17.05 0.72
CA GLU A 69 -3.53 -18.04 1.42
C GLU A 69 -2.67 -19.14 2.05
N THR A 70 -1.72 -19.69 1.29
CA THR A 70 -0.79 -20.72 1.78
C THR A 70 0.08 -20.22 2.94
N GLN A 71 0.45 -18.93 2.92
CA GLN A 71 1.23 -18.29 3.99
C GLN A 71 0.38 -17.84 5.19
N GLY A 72 -0.94 -18.07 5.17
CA GLY A 72 -1.85 -17.63 6.23
C GLY A 72 -1.99 -16.11 6.33
N VAL A 73 -1.68 -15.39 5.26
CA VAL A 73 -1.84 -13.94 5.19
C VAL A 73 -3.30 -13.62 4.90
N THR A 74 -3.94 -12.88 5.81
CA THR A 74 -5.32 -12.45 5.61
C THR A 74 -5.36 -11.37 4.52
N VAL A 75 -6.22 -11.53 3.52
CA VAL A 75 -6.40 -10.57 2.44
C VAL A 75 -7.85 -10.09 2.40
N ALA A 76 -8.04 -8.77 2.46
CA ALA A 76 -9.36 -8.14 2.34
C ALA A 76 -9.30 -6.96 1.36
N ALA A 77 -10.36 -6.76 0.58
CA ALA A 77 -10.52 -5.58 -0.24
C ALA A 77 -11.40 -4.53 0.43
N TYR A 78 -11.06 -3.25 0.25
CA TYR A 78 -11.74 -2.13 0.89
C TYR A 78 -12.83 -1.55 -0.02
N GLY A 79 -14.10 -1.70 0.39
CA GLY A 79 -15.27 -1.17 -0.30
C GLY A 79 -15.61 -1.84 -1.63
N THR A 80 -15.08 -3.05 -1.88
CA THR A 80 -15.27 -3.78 -3.14
C THR A 80 -15.16 -5.30 -2.91
N ASP A 81 -15.79 -6.09 -3.78
CA ASP A 81 -15.77 -7.56 -3.75
C ASP A 81 -14.59 -8.16 -4.53
N GLU A 82 -13.80 -7.31 -5.17
CA GLU A 82 -12.73 -7.67 -6.10
C GLU A 82 -11.39 -7.09 -5.65
N LEU A 83 -10.30 -7.82 -5.84
CA LEU A 83 -8.97 -7.31 -5.53
C LEU A 83 -8.60 -6.22 -6.55
N PRO A 84 -8.23 -5.00 -6.15
CA PRO A 84 -7.80 -3.97 -7.10
C PRO A 84 -6.43 -4.32 -7.72
N ALA A 85 -6.27 -4.08 -9.02
CA ALA A 85 -5.02 -4.31 -9.74
C ALA A 85 -4.17 -3.03 -9.84
N PHE A 86 -3.88 -2.42 -8.69
CA PHE A 86 -3.02 -1.24 -8.54
C PHE A 86 -3.48 0.02 -9.31
N PHE A 87 -3.33 0.04 -10.62
CA PHE A 87 -3.79 1.13 -11.49
C PHE A 87 -5.29 1.02 -11.80
N THR A 88 -5.88 -0.17 -11.78
CA THR A 88 -7.31 -0.35 -12.02
C THR A 88 -8.04 -0.75 -10.75
N ARG A 89 -9.32 -0.39 -10.69
CA ARG A 89 -10.22 -0.84 -9.62
C ARG A 89 -10.67 -2.30 -9.80
N ARG A 90 -10.42 -2.88 -10.99
CA ARG A 90 -10.88 -4.22 -11.40
C ARG A 90 -9.71 -5.07 -11.92
N SER A 91 -9.45 -6.20 -11.27
CA SER A 91 -8.52 -7.27 -11.67
C SER A 91 -9.18 -8.51 -12.31
N GLY A 92 -10.50 -8.63 -12.25
CA GLY A 92 -11.25 -9.87 -12.48
C GLY A 92 -11.16 -10.90 -11.36
N CYS A 93 -10.41 -10.64 -10.28
CA CYS A 93 -10.14 -11.60 -9.21
C CYS A 93 -10.93 -11.26 -7.94
N ARG A 94 -11.81 -12.17 -7.51
CA ARG A 94 -12.59 -12.00 -6.29
C ARG A 94 -11.68 -11.89 -5.06
N ALA A 95 -11.94 -10.92 -4.20
CA ALA A 95 -11.22 -10.78 -2.94
C ALA A 95 -11.63 -11.89 -1.95
N PRO A 96 -10.68 -12.47 -1.17
CA PRO A 96 -11.02 -13.48 -0.16
C PRO A 96 -11.98 -12.94 0.92
N ALA A 97 -11.85 -11.67 1.28
CA ALA A 97 -12.74 -10.95 2.17
C ALA A 97 -12.98 -9.51 1.69
N ARG A 98 -14.05 -8.90 2.20
CA ARG A 98 -14.39 -7.49 2.00
C ARG A 98 -14.56 -6.79 3.34
N VAL A 99 -14.13 -5.55 3.41
CA VAL A 99 -14.39 -4.62 4.51
C VAL A 99 -14.85 -3.29 3.92
N ASP A 100 -15.84 -2.62 4.53
CA ASP A 100 -16.42 -1.40 3.96
C ASP A 100 -16.02 -0.14 4.73
N THR A 101 -15.62 -0.28 5.99
CA THR A 101 -15.24 0.85 6.85
C THR A 101 -13.87 0.66 7.50
N PRO A 102 -13.21 1.75 7.95
CA PRO A 102 -11.95 1.64 8.69
C PRO A 102 -12.13 0.84 9.99
N ARG A 103 -13.32 0.91 10.59
CA ARG A 103 -13.68 0.15 11.79
C ARG A 103 -13.73 -1.35 11.52
N ASP A 104 -14.29 -1.78 10.39
CA ASP A 104 -14.33 -3.21 10.02
C ASP A 104 -12.92 -3.77 9.82
N ALA A 105 -12.07 -3.01 9.13
CA ALA A 105 -10.67 -3.36 8.94
C ALA A 105 -9.91 -3.40 10.28
N ALA A 106 -10.12 -2.43 11.18
CA ALA A 106 -9.53 -2.43 12.52
C ALA A 106 -10.00 -3.62 13.36
N ALA A 107 -11.29 -3.97 13.31
CA ALA A 107 -11.84 -5.14 13.99
C ALA A 107 -11.22 -6.45 13.48
N MET A 108 -10.97 -6.55 12.17
CA MET A 108 -10.29 -7.70 11.57
C MET A 108 -8.84 -7.84 12.04
N VAL A 109 -8.10 -6.72 12.09
CA VAL A 109 -6.73 -6.69 12.66
C VAL A 109 -6.75 -7.10 14.13
N LYS A 110 -7.64 -6.49 14.93
CA LYS A 110 -7.77 -6.79 16.35
C LYS A 110 -8.08 -8.27 16.60
N ALA A 111 -9.02 -8.84 15.84
CA ALA A 111 -9.35 -10.26 15.95
C ALA A 111 -8.13 -11.16 15.65
N SER A 112 -7.35 -10.83 14.61
CA SER A 112 -6.12 -11.56 14.27
C SER A 112 -5.09 -11.51 15.40
N LEU A 113 -4.92 -10.33 16.02
CA LEU A 113 -4.02 -10.13 17.16
C LEU A 113 -4.49 -10.88 18.42
N ASP A 114 -5.78 -10.78 18.76
CA ASP A 114 -6.39 -11.46 19.91
C ASP A 114 -6.27 -12.99 19.79
N LEU A 115 -6.43 -13.53 18.57
CA LEU A 115 -6.27 -14.94 18.25
C LEU A 115 -4.81 -15.38 18.06
N ARG A 116 -3.85 -14.44 18.07
CA ARG A 116 -2.41 -14.68 17.92
C ARG A 116 -2.06 -15.46 16.66
N LEU A 117 -2.71 -15.13 15.53
CA LEU A 117 -2.48 -15.82 14.25
C LEU A 117 -1.09 -15.56 13.65
N GLY A 118 -0.33 -14.59 14.17
CA GLY A 118 1.09 -14.36 13.87
C GLY A 118 1.40 -13.85 12.45
N GLY A 119 0.42 -13.87 11.55
CA GLY A 119 0.53 -13.36 10.17
C GLY A 119 0.18 -11.88 10.03
N GLY A 120 0.69 -11.26 8.98
CA GLY A 120 0.27 -9.93 8.55
C GLY A 120 -1.10 -9.95 7.84
N MET A 121 -1.62 -8.75 7.57
CA MET A 121 -2.84 -8.56 6.78
C MET A 121 -2.55 -7.70 5.56
N VAL A 122 -3.17 -8.02 4.44
CA VAL A 122 -3.21 -7.20 3.24
C VAL A 122 -4.60 -6.58 3.13
N LEU A 123 -4.69 -5.27 3.35
CA LEU A 123 -5.87 -4.48 3.01
C LEU A 123 -5.66 -3.86 1.63
N ALA A 124 -6.34 -4.38 0.62
CA ALA A 124 -6.25 -3.90 -0.74
C ALA A 124 -7.25 -2.75 -0.96
N VAL A 125 -6.71 -1.53 -1.07
CA VAL A 125 -7.50 -0.32 -1.27
C VAL A 125 -7.50 0.03 -2.76
N PRO A 126 -8.68 0.21 -3.39
CA PRO A 126 -8.74 0.55 -4.80
C PRO A 126 -8.23 1.98 -5.04
N ILE A 127 -7.65 2.22 -6.22
CA ILE A 127 -7.30 3.57 -6.67
C ILE A 127 -8.54 4.49 -6.62
N PRO A 128 -8.41 5.78 -6.25
CA PRO A 128 -9.53 6.72 -6.27
C PRO A 128 -10.26 6.72 -7.62
N ALA A 129 -11.59 6.83 -7.60
CA ALA A 129 -12.43 6.70 -8.80
C ALA A 129 -12.10 7.78 -9.85
N GLU A 130 -11.71 8.96 -9.39
CA GLU A 130 -11.25 10.08 -10.21
C GLU A 130 -9.95 9.80 -10.98
N CYS A 131 -9.21 8.74 -10.63
CA CYS A 131 -7.98 8.32 -11.30
C CYS A 131 -8.13 7.00 -12.07
N GLU A 132 -9.34 6.44 -12.16
CA GLU A 132 -9.58 5.14 -12.81
C GLU A 132 -9.28 5.20 -14.32
N ALA A 133 -9.61 6.31 -15.00
CA ALA A 133 -9.36 6.46 -16.43
C ALA A 133 -7.86 6.51 -16.76
N GLU A 134 -7.07 7.22 -15.95
CA GLU A 134 -5.61 7.17 -16.02
C GLU A 134 -5.11 5.75 -15.79
N GLY A 135 -5.71 5.05 -14.84
CA GLY A 135 -5.44 3.66 -14.51
C GLY A 135 -5.60 2.70 -15.68
N GLU A 136 -6.76 2.74 -16.34
CA GLU A 136 -7.06 1.90 -17.51
C GLU A 136 -6.09 2.17 -18.68
N LEU A 137 -5.70 3.44 -18.89
CA LEU A 137 -4.69 3.80 -19.89
C LEU A 137 -3.31 3.23 -19.56
N VAL A 138 -2.92 3.25 -18.28
CA VAL A 138 -1.65 2.67 -17.82
C VAL A 138 -1.66 1.16 -17.98
N GLU A 139 -2.76 0.49 -17.63
CA GLU A 139 -2.90 -0.95 -17.78
C GLU A 139 -2.81 -1.38 -19.25
N GLY A 140 -3.50 -0.65 -20.14
CA GLY A 140 -3.39 -0.86 -21.58
C GLY A 140 -1.95 -0.65 -22.09
N ALA A 141 -1.23 0.33 -21.55
CA ALA A 141 0.17 0.57 -21.90
C ALA A 141 1.10 -0.56 -21.40
N ILE A 142 0.84 -1.12 -20.21
CA ILE A 142 1.58 -2.27 -19.68
C ILE A 142 1.35 -3.49 -20.57
N ALA A 143 0.09 -3.81 -20.89
CA ALA A 143 -0.26 -4.94 -21.74
C ALA A 143 0.38 -4.83 -23.13
N ALA A 144 0.34 -3.63 -23.74
CA ALA A 144 0.99 -3.37 -25.02
C ALA A 144 2.52 -3.51 -24.94
N ALA A 145 3.14 -3.00 -23.87
CA ALA A 145 4.59 -3.07 -23.69
C ALA A 145 5.07 -4.52 -23.47
N LEU A 146 4.30 -5.34 -22.75
CA LEU A 146 4.58 -6.77 -22.57
C LEU A 146 4.48 -7.54 -23.90
N ALA A 147 3.45 -7.27 -24.70
CA ALA A 147 3.32 -7.87 -26.04
C ALA A 147 4.49 -7.46 -26.97
N GLU A 148 4.99 -6.23 -26.85
CA GLU A 148 6.17 -5.75 -27.59
C GLU A 148 7.46 -6.46 -27.16
N VAL A 149 7.65 -6.71 -25.87
CA VAL A 149 8.78 -7.48 -25.34
C VAL A 149 8.80 -8.89 -25.93
N GLU A 150 7.66 -9.57 -25.94
CA GLU A 150 7.52 -10.89 -26.54
C GLU A 150 7.78 -10.88 -28.05
N GLY A 151 7.14 -9.97 -28.78
CA GLY A 151 7.25 -9.88 -30.24
C GLY A 151 8.65 -9.51 -30.73
N ARG A 152 9.41 -8.74 -29.93
CA ARG A 152 10.79 -8.33 -30.25
C ARG A 152 11.84 -9.26 -29.65
N GLY A 153 11.43 -10.22 -28.81
CA GLY A 153 12.34 -11.13 -28.12
C GLY A 153 13.30 -10.46 -27.14
N VAL A 154 12.90 -9.32 -26.54
CA VAL A 154 13.68 -8.66 -25.48
C VAL A 154 13.71 -9.58 -24.27
N ARG A 155 14.90 -9.85 -23.70
CA ARG A 155 15.07 -10.87 -22.65
C ARG A 155 16.00 -10.37 -21.55
N GLY A 156 15.84 -10.96 -20.35
CA GLY A 156 16.71 -10.74 -19.20
C GLY A 156 16.87 -9.26 -18.87
N ALA A 157 18.14 -8.84 -18.76
CA ALA A 157 18.69 -7.48 -18.67
C ALA A 157 17.72 -6.31 -18.95
N GLU A 158 17.18 -6.39 -20.16
CA GLU A 158 16.68 -5.27 -20.94
C GLU A 158 15.17 -5.11 -20.88
N VAL A 159 14.45 -6.09 -20.32
CA VAL A 159 12.99 -6.08 -20.26
C VAL A 159 12.49 -4.89 -19.43
N THR A 160 13.11 -4.60 -18.28
CA THR A 160 12.61 -3.56 -17.36
C THR A 160 12.86 -2.14 -17.83
N PRO A 161 14.09 -1.76 -18.25
CA PRO A 161 14.29 -0.42 -18.79
C PRO A 161 13.38 -0.18 -19.99
N PHE A 162 13.14 -1.21 -20.80
CA PHE A 162 12.20 -1.15 -21.91
C PHE A 162 10.76 -0.93 -21.44
N LEU A 163 10.22 -1.77 -20.55
CA LEU A 163 8.85 -1.64 -20.04
C LEU A 163 8.62 -0.28 -19.37
N LEU A 164 9.52 0.16 -18.49
CA LEU A 164 9.39 1.43 -17.79
C LEU A 164 9.42 2.62 -18.75
N GLU A 165 10.32 2.62 -19.73
CA GLU A 165 10.38 3.69 -20.72
C GLU A 165 9.15 3.70 -21.63
N ARG A 166 8.64 2.53 -22.03
CA ARG A 166 7.41 2.42 -22.83
C ARG A 166 6.19 2.90 -22.06
N ILE A 167 6.02 2.47 -20.81
CA ILE A 167 4.91 2.92 -19.95
C ILE A 167 4.98 4.44 -19.76
N ARG A 168 6.16 4.99 -19.45
CA ARG A 168 6.34 6.43 -19.26
C ARG A 168 6.00 7.23 -20.53
N THR A 169 6.51 6.78 -21.68
CA THR A 169 6.31 7.44 -22.97
C THR A 169 4.85 7.37 -23.41
N THR A 170 4.21 6.21 -23.29
CA THR A 170 2.82 6.00 -23.70
C THR A 170 1.82 6.71 -22.80
N THR A 171 2.08 6.78 -21.49
CA THR A 171 1.16 7.39 -20.51
C THR A 171 1.40 8.88 -20.30
N GLY A 172 2.47 9.46 -20.87
CA GLY A 172 2.80 10.88 -20.75
C GLY A 172 2.98 11.35 -19.30
N GLY A 173 3.41 10.46 -18.39
CA GLY A 173 3.56 10.74 -16.96
C GLY A 173 2.28 10.60 -16.12
N ARG A 174 1.14 10.24 -16.71
CA ARG A 174 -0.12 10.01 -15.98
C ARG A 174 -0.04 8.82 -15.01
N SER A 175 0.83 7.83 -15.29
CA SER A 175 1.13 6.71 -14.38
C SER A 175 1.66 7.17 -13.02
N LEU A 176 2.49 8.22 -13.00
CA LEU A 176 3.05 8.77 -11.76
C LEU A 176 1.96 9.47 -10.94
N ALA A 177 1.11 10.27 -11.59
CA ALA A 177 0.02 10.96 -10.92
C ALA A 177 -0.98 9.98 -10.29
N ALA A 178 -1.36 8.92 -11.02
CA ALA A 178 -2.21 7.85 -10.51
C ALA A 178 -1.59 7.13 -9.31
N ASN A 179 -0.29 6.81 -9.37
CA ASN A 179 0.42 6.17 -8.26
C ASN A 179 0.49 7.07 -7.02
N ILE A 180 0.78 8.38 -7.18
CA ILE A 180 0.76 9.35 -6.07
C ILE A 180 -0.63 9.42 -5.42
N ALA A 181 -1.69 9.43 -6.23
CA ALA A 181 -3.07 9.44 -5.73
C ALA A 181 -3.37 8.15 -4.95
N LEU A 182 -2.98 6.98 -5.47
CA LEU A 182 -3.12 5.70 -4.78
C LEU A 182 -2.38 5.68 -3.44
N VAL A 183 -1.12 6.11 -3.39
CA VAL A 183 -0.32 6.13 -2.16
C VAL A 183 -0.97 7.04 -1.11
N LYS A 184 -1.45 8.22 -1.51
CA LYS A 184 -2.18 9.13 -0.61
C LYS A 184 -3.46 8.51 -0.08
N ASN A 185 -4.23 7.86 -0.95
CA ASN A 185 -5.47 7.17 -0.58
C ASN A 185 -5.19 6.05 0.43
N ASN A 186 -4.17 5.24 0.17
CA ASN A 186 -3.79 4.16 1.05
C ASN A 186 -3.31 4.66 2.42
N ALA A 187 -2.54 5.75 2.45
CA ALA A 187 -2.11 6.38 3.70
C ALA A 187 -3.31 6.92 4.50
N ALA A 188 -4.28 7.55 3.83
CA ALA A 188 -5.49 8.05 4.48
C ALA A 188 -6.34 6.91 5.07
N VAL A 189 -6.57 5.83 4.32
CA VAL A 189 -7.28 4.64 4.81
C VAL A 189 -6.50 3.98 5.96
N GLY A 190 -5.19 3.78 5.81
CA GLY A 190 -4.34 3.22 6.86
C GLY A 190 -4.36 4.04 8.15
N ALA A 191 -4.37 5.37 8.05
CA ALA A 191 -4.48 6.26 9.21
C ALA A 191 -5.83 6.14 9.91
N ALA A 192 -6.92 6.06 9.13
CA ALA A 192 -8.26 5.87 9.68
C ALA A 192 -8.39 4.51 10.40
N VAL A 193 -7.82 3.44 9.81
CA VAL A 193 -7.80 2.10 10.43
C VAL A 193 -6.97 2.12 11.72
N ALA A 194 -5.80 2.76 11.72
CA ALA A 194 -4.96 2.87 12.91
C ALA A 194 -5.67 3.66 14.03
N ALA A 195 -6.41 4.71 13.68
CA ALA A 195 -7.20 5.47 14.65
C ALA A 195 -8.32 4.63 15.28
N GLU A 196 -9.08 3.88 14.48
CA GLU A 196 -10.12 2.97 14.99
C GLU A 196 -9.53 1.87 15.88
N LEU A 197 -8.39 1.30 15.48
CA LEU A 197 -7.70 0.27 16.27
C LEU A 197 -7.24 0.83 17.63
N ALA A 198 -6.65 2.03 17.65
CA ALA A 198 -6.24 2.69 18.89
C ALA A 198 -7.44 2.91 19.83
N VAL A 199 -8.59 3.33 19.31
CA VAL A 199 -9.83 3.48 20.09
C VAL A 199 -10.29 2.14 20.67
N MET A 200 -10.22 1.05 19.91
CA MET A 200 -10.59 -0.30 20.37
C MET A 200 -9.66 -0.84 21.47
N GLU A 201 -8.40 -0.40 21.48
CA GLU A 201 -7.39 -0.79 22.47
C GLU A 201 -7.36 0.15 23.70
N GLY A 202 -8.20 1.18 23.73
CA GLY A 202 -8.29 2.14 24.84
C GLY A 202 -7.31 3.32 24.75
N GLY A 203 -6.67 3.53 23.59
CA GLY A 203 -5.84 4.70 23.28
C GLY A 203 -6.68 5.96 23.04
N ALA A 204 -6.07 7.13 23.24
CA ALA A 204 -6.74 8.41 23.01
C ALA A 204 -6.92 8.66 21.48
N PRO A 205 -8.10 9.13 21.03
CA PRO A 205 -8.31 9.43 19.61
C PRO A 205 -7.35 10.52 19.16
N ALA A 206 -6.77 10.38 17.97
CA ALA A 206 -5.93 11.40 17.37
C ALA A 206 -6.76 12.68 17.14
N THR A 207 -6.60 13.68 18.00
CA THR A 207 -7.13 15.02 17.74
C THR A 207 -6.42 15.58 16.51
N ALA A 208 -7.19 15.89 15.47
CA ALA A 208 -6.70 16.56 14.28
C ALA A 208 -5.86 17.78 14.69
N ALA A 209 -4.57 17.78 14.33
CA ALA A 209 -3.71 18.94 14.46
C ALA A 209 -4.19 20.03 13.49
N ALA A 210 -5.22 20.76 13.89
CA ALA A 210 -5.65 21.99 13.25
C ALA A 210 -4.71 23.12 13.70
N GLY A 211 -4.03 23.73 12.73
CA GLY A 211 -3.49 25.09 12.86
C GLY A 211 -2.01 25.20 13.25
N ALA A 212 -1.10 24.86 12.34
CA ALA A 212 0.19 25.54 12.31
C ALA A 212 -0.04 26.94 11.72
N SER A 213 -0.21 27.92 12.60
CA SER A 213 -0.23 29.34 12.28
C SER A 213 1.05 29.72 11.52
N VAL A 214 0.89 30.23 10.30
CA VAL A 214 1.94 30.93 9.57
C VAL A 214 2.33 32.17 10.38
N GLY A 215 3.45 32.07 11.08
CA GLY A 215 4.08 33.21 11.74
C GLY A 215 4.61 34.18 10.68
N SER A 216 3.91 35.29 10.52
CA SER A 216 4.40 36.49 9.84
C SER A 216 5.63 37.03 10.56
N GLY A 217 6.82 36.80 10.01
CA GLY A 217 8.07 37.41 10.44
C GLY A 217 8.55 38.44 9.43
N GLN A 218 8.00 39.66 9.51
CA GLN A 218 8.67 40.86 9.01
C GLN A 218 9.81 41.22 9.96
N ARG A 219 11.04 41.30 9.45
CA ARG A 219 11.98 42.44 9.59
C ARG A 219 13.25 42.15 8.82
#